data_AF-A0A7X7LR51-F1
#
_entry.id   AF-A0A7X7LR51-F1
#
_cell.length_a   1.000
_cell.length_b   1.000
_cell.length_c   1.000
_cell.angle_alpha   90.00
_cell.angle_beta   90.00
_cell.angle_gamma   90.00
#
_symmetry.space_group_name_H-M   'P 1'
#
loop_
_entity.id
_entity.type
_entity.pdbx_description
1 polymer ?
#
loop_
_entity_poly.entity_id
_entity_poly.type
_entity_poly.pdbx_seq_one_letter_code
_entity_poly.pdbx_strand_id
1 'polypeptide(L)'
;MNDILPENVLKKTLNLAGKFDLFRLILTSAIYTAAALLIFVIMGRPLEWLHYVLIFMMMAAYSLGRAAIIRSRVKKALVSQSNYLLKARPEAELYIPMLEKPFGVIRLKKAALYLENGELWLMAYDLQIGQIYPKAGLSLPLGRDFKLVGITPGERPDFLRVDAKIKEQNYPFVIPAIDQLVSLIKNHLTSQEKEVN
;
A
#
# COMPACT_ATOMS: atom_id res chain seq x y z
N MET A 1 -10.59 -2.95 24.45
CA MET A 1 -9.53 -3.49 23.57
C MET A 1 -8.60 -2.33 23.23
N ASN A 2 -7.27 -2.49 23.33
CA ASN A 2 -6.28 -1.39 23.36
C ASN A 2 -6.42 -0.37 22.20
N ASP A 3 -6.75 0.89 22.50
CA ASP A 3 -6.71 2.05 21.58
C ASP A 3 -5.33 2.26 20.91
N ILE A 4 -4.31 1.62 21.47
CA ILE A 4 -2.92 1.64 20.99
C ILE A 4 -2.77 0.87 19.65
N LEU A 5 -3.60 -0.15 19.39
CA LEU A 5 -3.47 -0.99 18.20
C LEU A 5 -3.87 -0.26 16.90
N PRO A 6 -5.03 0.43 16.81
CA PRO A 6 -5.40 1.19 15.61
C PRO A 6 -4.39 2.30 15.24
N GLU A 7 -3.94 3.07 16.23
CA GLU A 7 -2.98 4.14 15.99
C GLU A 7 -1.64 3.59 15.52
N ASN A 8 -1.17 2.49 16.12
CA ASN A 8 0.08 1.84 15.72
C ASN A 8 0.03 1.28 14.31
N VAL A 9 -1.10 0.68 13.88
CA VAL A 9 -1.26 0.16 12.51
C VAL A 9 -1.17 1.31 11.50
N LEU A 10 -1.89 2.41 11.74
CA LEU A 10 -1.85 3.59 10.85
C LEU A 10 -0.46 4.23 10.82
N LYS A 11 0.14 4.47 11.99
CA LYS A 11 1.47 5.09 12.11
C LYS A 11 2.56 4.25 11.46
N LYS A 12 2.56 2.93 11.69
CA LYS A 12 3.53 2.02 11.05
C LYS A 12 3.32 1.98 9.54
N THR A 13 2.06 1.92 9.08
CA THR A 13 1.75 2.00 7.64
C THR A 13 2.26 3.29 7.01
N LEU A 14 2.03 4.44 7.64
CA LEU A 14 2.50 5.74 7.17
C LEU A 14 4.02 5.83 7.12
N ASN A 15 4.71 5.30 8.14
CA ASN A 15 6.16 5.24 8.17
C ASN A 15 6.70 4.35 7.04
N LEU A 16 6.10 3.19 6.81
CA LEU A 16 6.52 2.27 5.77
C LEU A 16 6.26 2.80 4.36
N ALA A 17 5.08 3.37 4.12
CA ALA A 17 4.77 4.08 2.87
C ALA A 17 5.64 5.34 2.68
N GLY A 18 6.17 5.90 3.77
CA GLY A 18 6.97 7.11 3.80
C GLY A 18 8.49 6.91 3.82
N LYS A 19 8.99 5.67 3.93
CA LYS A 19 10.44 5.40 3.90
C LYS A 19 11.00 5.81 2.54
N PHE A 20 11.88 6.80 2.58
CA PHE A 20 12.56 7.28 1.40
C PHE A 20 13.61 6.26 0.96
N ASP A 21 13.48 5.77 -0.27
CA ASP A 21 14.41 4.81 -0.85
C ASP A 21 15.43 5.58 -1.69
N LEU A 22 16.53 6.00 -1.06
CA LEU A 22 17.57 6.81 -1.70
C LEU A 22 18.17 6.08 -2.91
N PHE A 23 18.41 4.78 -2.77
CA PHE A 23 18.92 3.94 -3.86
C PHE A 23 17.98 3.98 -5.05
N ARG A 24 16.68 3.80 -4.81
CA ARG A 24 15.67 3.90 -5.87
C ARG A 24 15.66 5.28 -6.51
N LEU A 25 15.74 6.37 -5.73
CA LEU A 25 15.76 7.72 -6.29
C LEU A 25 16.95 7.91 -7.22
N ILE A 26 18.15 7.52 -6.79
CA ILE A 26 19.38 7.62 -7.58
C ILE A 26 19.22 6.80 -8.86
N LEU A 27 18.76 5.55 -8.76
CA LEU A 27 18.55 4.67 -9.91
C LEU A 27 17.52 5.26 -10.90
N THR A 28 16.37 5.74 -10.42
CA THR A 28 15.36 6.36 -11.29
C THR A 28 15.86 7.64 -11.94
N SER A 29 16.63 8.44 -11.20
CA SER A 29 17.23 9.67 -11.74
C SER A 29 18.24 9.34 -12.83
N ALA A 30 19.10 8.33 -12.61
CA ALA A 30 20.07 7.87 -13.59
C ALA A 30 19.40 7.34 -14.87
N ILE A 31 18.31 6.57 -14.75
CA ILE A 31 17.53 6.09 -15.90
C ILE A 31 16.94 7.26 -16.68
N TYR A 32 16.35 8.26 -16.00
CA TYR A 32 15.80 9.43 -16.67
C TYR A 32 16.88 10.31 -17.32
N THR A 33 18.04 10.45 -16.66
CA THR A 33 19.19 11.13 -17.23
C THR A 33 19.68 10.41 -18.48
N ALA A 34 19.87 9.08 -18.43
CA ALA A 34 20.29 8.29 -19.58
C ALA A 34 19.31 8.42 -20.76
N ALA A 35 18.00 8.35 -20.49
CA ALA A 35 16.97 8.53 -21.51
C ALA A 35 17.00 9.95 -22.12
N ALA A 36 17.18 10.99 -21.31
CA ALA A 36 17.29 12.36 -21.80
C ALA A 36 18.54 12.56 -22.66
N LEU A 37 19.69 12.04 -22.21
CA LEU A 37 20.94 12.10 -22.97
C LEU A 37 20.83 11.38 -24.32
N LEU A 38 20.16 10.22 -24.35
CA LEU A 38 19.92 9.48 -25.58
C LEU A 38 19.16 10.32 -26.62
N ILE A 39 18.16 11.12 -26.18
CA ILE A 39 17.42 12.03 -27.07
C ILE A 39 18.37 13.07 -27.69
N PHE A 40 19.25 13.67 -26.90
CA PHE A 40 20.23 14.64 -27.43
C PHE A 40 21.22 14.02 -28.41
N VAL A 41 21.67 12.80 -28.15
CA VAL A 41 22.55 12.03 -29.07
C VAL A 41 21.84 11.76 -30.39
N ILE A 42 20.58 11.30 -30.36
CA ILE A 42 19.77 11.06 -31.56
C ILE A 42 19.56 12.35 -32.37
N MET A 43 19.42 13.49 -31.68
CA MET A 43 19.29 14.80 -32.31
C MET A 43 20.61 15.38 -32.85
N GLY A 44 21.73 14.67 -32.70
CA GLY A 44 23.05 15.13 -33.16
C GLY A 44 23.54 16.40 -32.47
N ARG A 45 23.03 16.69 -31.27
CA ARG A 45 23.39 17.91 -30.52
C ARG A 45 24.60 17.63 -29.64
N PRO A 46 25.72 18.35 -29.81
CA PRO A 46 26.86 18.22 -28.91
C PRO A 46 26.46 18.71 -27.52
N LEU A 47 26.76 17.91 -26.50
CA LEU A 47 26.52 18.26 -25.10
C LEU A 47 27.84 18.59 -24.42
N GLU A 48 27.94 19.78 -23.85
CA GLU A 48 29.04 20.13 -22.95
C GLU A 48 28.83 19.53 -21.56
N TRP A 49 29.92 19.39 -20.78
CA TRP A 49 29.90 18.81 -19.43
C TRP A 49 28.82 19.44 -18.51
N LEU A 50 28.59 20.74 -18.64
CA LEU A 50 27.58 21.48 -17.87
C LEU A 50 26.15 20.97 -18.12
N HIS A 51 25.84 20.56 -19.36
CA HIS A 51 24.52 20.03 -19.72
C HIS A 51 24.24 18.71 -19.02
N TYR A 52 25.24 17.83 -18.87
CA TYR A 52 25.06 16.55 -18.17
C TYR A 52 24.71 16.78 -16.69
N VAL A 53 25.42 17.71 -16.04
CA VAL A 53 25.16 18.07 -14.64
C VAL A 53 23.76 18.64 -14.49
N LEU A 54 23.36 19.55 -15.39
CA LEU A 54 22.05 20.21 -15.32
C LEU A 54 20.91 19.21 -15.58
N ILE A 55 21.05 18.32 -16.57
CA ILE A 55 20.08 17.24 -16.83
C ILE A 55 19.97 16.33 -15.61
N PHE A 56 21.09 15.93 -15.01
CA PHE A 56 21.06 15.09 -13.82
C PHE A 56 20.35 15.78 -12.65
N MET A 57 20.67 17.04 -12.38
CA MET A 57 20.02 17.84 -11.33
C MET A 57 18.51 17.97 -11.56
N MET A 58 18.09 18.24 -12.80
CA MET A 58 16.66 18.32 -13.15
C MET A 58 15.96 16.98 -12.95
N MET A 59 16.57 15.86 -13.36
CA MET A 59 15.98 14.53 -13.22
C MET A 59 15.94 14.06 -11.76
N ALA A 60 16.93 14.43 -10.96
CA ALA A 60 16.94 14.20 -9.51
C ALA A 60 15.83 15.00 -8.83
N ALA A 61 15.68 16.29 -9.14
CA ALA A 61 14.61 17.14 -8.62
C ALA A 61 13.22 16.62 -9.03
N TYR A 62 13.05 16.21 -10.29
CA TYR A 62 11.82 15.59 -10.78
C TYR A 62 11.49 14.30 -10.02
N SER A 63 12.47 13.41 -9.86
CA SER A 63 12.30 12.14 -9.14
C SER A 63 11.93 12.36 -7.68
N LEU A 64 12.57 13.34 -7.04
CA LEU A 64 12.27 13.76 -5.66
C LEU A 64 10.83 14.28 -5.54
N GLY A 65 10.43 15.20 -6.42
CA GLY A 65 9.08 15.76 -6.44
C GLY A 65 8.02 14.69 -6.67
N ARG A 66 8.25 13.78 -7.62
CA ARG A 66 7.36 12.64 -7.89
C ARG A 66 7.22 11.74 -6.66
N ALA A 67 8.32 11.40 -5.99
CA ALA A 67 8.29 10.58 -4.78
C ALA A 67 7.51 11.27 -3.65
N ALA A 68 7.70 12.57 -3.45
CA ALA A 68 6.96 13.36 -2.47
C ALA A 68 5.44 13.40 -2.76
N ILE A 69 5.06 13.58 -4.03
CA ILE A 69 3.65 13.56 -4.46
C ILE A 69 3.00 12.20 -4.19
N ILE A 70 3.68 11.10 -4.56
CA ILE A 70 3.18 9.73 -4.31
C ILE A 70 2.97 9.51 -2.82
N ARG A 71 3.96 9.86 -1.99
CA ARG A 71 3.87 9.73 -0.53
C ARG A 71 2.70 10.53 0.04
N SER A 72 2.54 11.78 -0.39
CA SER A 72 1.44 12.65 0.03
C SER A 72 0.08 12.04 -0.35
N ARG A 73 -0.05 11.51 -1.57
CA ARG A 73 -1.27 10.83 -2.02
C ARG A 73 -1.59 9.59 -1.20
N VAL A 74 -0.60 8.73 -0.91
CA VAL A 74 -0.82 7.52 -0.09
C VAL A 74 -1.24 7.92 1.33
N LYS A 75 -0.60 8.92 1.94
CA LYS A 75 -0.98 9.43 3.27
C LYS A 75 -2.43 9.93 3.27
N LYS A 76 -2.81 10.75 2.29
CA LYS A 76 -4.17 11.28 2.18
C LYS A 76 -5.20 10.17 1.94
N ALA A 77 -4.87 9.19 1.10
CA ALA A 77 -5.76 8.06 0.80
C ALA A 77 -5.97 7.17 2.02
N LEU A 78 -4.91 6.91 2.79
CA LEU A 78 -4.99 6.12 4.02
C LEU A 78 -5.93 6.76 5.05
N VAL A 79 -5.73 8.05 5.31
CA VAL A 79 -6.59 8.82 6.23
C VAL A 79 -8.02 8.85 5.70
N SER A 80 -8.21 9.07 4.40
CA SER A 80 -9.55 9.12 3.81
C SER A 80 -10.28 7.78 3.88
N GLN A 81 -9.61 6.65 3.61
CA GLN A 81 -10.22 5.32 3.69
C GLN A 81 -10.57 4.96 5.14
N SER A 82 -9.67 5.26 6.09
CA SER A 82 -9.93 5.08 7.52
C SER A 82 -11.13 5.90 8.00
N ASN A 83 -11.18 7.19 7.65
CA ASN A 83 -12.29 8.08 8.03
C ASN A 83 -13.61 7.65 7.39
N TYR A 84 -13.56 7.20 6.12
CA TYR A 84 -14.74 6.66 5.46
C TYR A 84 -15.27 5.42 6.18
N LEU A 85 -14.39 4.46 6.52
CA LEU A 85 -14.77 3.26 7.25
C LEU A 85 -15.44 3.62 8.58
N LEU A 86 -14.79 4.44 9.41
CA LEU A 86 -15.32 4.80 10.73
C LEU A 86 -16.67 5.54 10.64
N LYS A 87 -16.90 6.29 9.56
CA LYS A 87 -18.20 6.92 9.30
C LYS A 87 -19.27 5.91 8.85
N ALA A 88 -18.90 4.96 7.99
CA ALA A 88 -19.81 3.96 7.43
C ALA A 88 -20.10 2.81 8.40
N ARG A 89 -19.15 2.50 9.28
CA ARG A 89 -19.15 1.42 10.29
C ARG A 89 -18.67 1.98 11.62
N PRO A 90 -19.54 2.65 12.40
CA PRO A 90 -19.15 3.24 13.68
C PRO A 90 -18.70 2.21 14.73
N GLU A 91 -19.12 0.95 14.58
CA GLU A 91 -18.74 -0.17 15.45
C GLU A 91 -17.41 -0.82 15.05
N ALA A 92 -16.75 -0.34 13.98
CA ALA A 92 -15.46 -0.88 13.56
C ALA A 92 -14.39 -0.59 14.62
N GLU A 93 -13.82 -1.66 15.18
CA GLU A 93 -12.83 -1.63 16.26
C GLU A 93 -11.41 -1.37 15.74
N LEU A 94 -11.12 -1.85 14.53
CA LEU A 94 -9.78 -1.79 13.95
C LEU A 94 -9.84 -1.63 12.45
N TYR A 95 -9.13 -0.62 11.92
CA TYR A 95 -8.85 -0.49 10.49
C TYR A 95 -7.47 -1.06 10.15
N ILE A 96 -7.42 -1.94 9.15
CA ILE A 96 -6.19 -2.59 8.67
C ILE A 96 -6.02 -2.26 7.18
N PRO A 97 -5.09 -1.38 6.81
CA PRO A 97 -4.87 -1.02 5.42
C PRO A 97 -4.28 -2.17 4.64
N MET A 98 -4.85 -2.44 3.46
CA MET A 98 -4.27 -3.40 2.51
C MET A 98 -3.38 -2.67 1.52
N LEU A 99 -2.14 -3.13 1.42
CA LEU A 99 -1.14 -2.55 0.55
C LEU A 99 -0.85 -3.49 -0.62
N GLU A 100 -0.35 -2.91 -1.71
CA GLU A 100 0.29 -3.62 -2.79
C GLU A 100 1.68 -3.04 -3.02
N LYS A 101 2.61 -3.86 -3.52
CA LYS A 101 4.00 -3.44 -3.76
C LYS A 101 4.44 -3.67 -5.21
N PRO A 102 3.74 -3.12 -6.23
CA PRO A 102 4.18 -3.25 -7.61
C PRO A 102 5.52 -2.54 -7.83
N PHE A 103 6.51 -3.26 -8.38
CA PHE A 103 7.84 -2.73 -8.70
C PHE A 103 8.47 -1.93 -7.54
N GLY A 104 8.31 -2.44 -6.31
CA GLY A 104 8.83 -1.80 -5.10
C GLY A 104 8.11 -0.52 -4.65
N VAL A 105 7.05 -0.07 -5.32
CA VAL A 105 6.23 1.08 -4.85
C VAL A 105 5.15 0.56 -3.92
N ILE A 106 5.11 1.04 -2.68
CA ILE A 106 3.97 0.78 -1.79
C ILE A 106 2.79 1.62 -2.27
N ARG A 107 1.68 0.97 -2.57
CA ARG A 107 0.40 1.61 -2.87
C ARG A 107 -0.67 1.06 -1.97
N LEU A 108 -1.66 1.89 -1.66
CA LEU A 108 -2.85 1.46 -0.93
C LEU A 108 -3.80 0.81 -1.93
N LYS A 109 -4.27 -0.39 -1.62
CA LYS A 109 -5.33 -1.03 -2.41
C LYS A 109 -6.64 -0.25 -2.23
N LYS A 110 -7.58 -0.50 -3.15
CA LYS A 110 -8.96 -0.01 -3.04
C LYS A 110 -9.79 -0.90 -2.10
N ALA A 111 -9.15 -1.42 -1.05
CA ALA A 111 -9.79 -2.23 -0.03
C ALA A 111 -9.00 -2.13 1.27
N ALA A 112 -9.66 -2.40 2.38
CA ALA A 112 -9.06 -2.55 3.70
C ALA A 112 -9.72 -3.70 4.45
N LEU A 113 -9.02 -4.30 5.40
CA LEU A 113 -9.66 -5.17 6.37
C LEU A 113 -10.10 -4.34 7.58
N TYR A 114 -11.12 -4.81 8.27
CA TYR A 114 -11.50 -4.25 9.56
C TYR A 114 -12.04 -5.30 10.50
N LEU A 115 -11.98 -5.02 11.80
CA LEU A 115 -12.68 -5.80 12.81
C LEU A 115 -13.96 -5.09 13.24
N GLU A 116 -15.04 -5.85 13.38
CA GLU A 116 -16.33 -5.40 13.91
C GLU A 116 -16.90 -6.58 14.70
N ASN A 117 -17.17 -6.39 15.99
CA ASN A 117 -17.70 -7.41 16.90
C ASN A 117 -16.85 -8.71 16.94
N GLY A 118 -15.53 -8.57 16.87
CA GLY A 118 -14.60 -9.72 16.86
C GLY A 118 -14.51 -10.49 15.55
N GLU A 119 -15.29 -10.13 14.54
CA GLU A 119 -15.24 -10.74 13.20
C GLU A 119 -14.37 -9.92 12.25
N LEU A 120 -13.69 -10.61 11.34
CA LEU A 120 -12.89 -9.97 10.29
C LEU A 120 -13.74 -9.71 9.05
N TRP A 121 -13.69 -8.47 8.57
CA TRP A 121 -14.41 -8.02 7.40
C TRP A 121 -13.46 -7.38 6.38
N LEU A 122 -13.86 -7.41 5.12
CA LEU A 122 -13.23 -6.70 4.02
C LEU A 122 -14.13 -5.54 3.60
N MET A 123 -13.60 -4.32 3.62
CA MET A 123 -14.21 -3.15 3.01
C MET A 123 -13.57 -2.91 1.64
N ALA A 124 -14.33 -3.07 0.55
CA ALA A 124 -13.92 -2.68 -0.79
C ALA A 124 -14.43 -1.27 -1.11
N TYR A 125 -13.55 -0.36 -1.51
CA TYR A 125 -13.88 1.04 -1.76
C TYR A 125 -14.08 1.31 -3.25
N ASP A 126 -15.16 2.02 -3.59
CA ASP A 126 -15.31 2.65 -4.91
C ASP A 126 -14.42 3.91 -4.98
N LEU A 127 -13.25 3.73 -5.59
CA LEU A 127 -12.25 4.76 -5.84
C LEU A 127 -11.92 4.80 -7.34
N GLN A 128 -12.23 5.90 -8.01
CA GLN A 128 -11.80 6.10 -9.40
C GLN A 128 -10.29 6.39 -9.48
N ILE A 129 -9.70 6.24 -10.67
CA ILE A 129 -8.27 6.48 -10.88
C ILE A 129 -7.94 7.93 -10.48
N GLY A 130 -6.95 8.09 -9.58
CA GLY A 130 -6.52 9.40 -9.10
C GLY A 130 -7.37 10.01 -7.98
N GLN A 131 -8.50 9.39 -7.61
CA GLN A 131 -9.28 9.82 -6.45
C GLN A 131 -8.69 9.29 -5.14
N ILE A 132 -8.83 10.11 -4.11
CA ILE A 132 -8.35 9.85 -2.75
C ILE A 132 -9.53 9.47 -1.84
N TYR A 133 -10.71 10.02 -2.13
CA TYR A 133 -11.90 9.91 -1.30
C TYR A 133 -12.85 8.83 -1.83
N PRO A 134 -13.18 7.80 -1.03
CA PRO A 134 -14.15 6.79 -1.44
C PRO A 134 -15.54 7.42 -1.62
N LYS A 135 -16.23 7.05 -2.71
CA LYS A 135 -17.63 7.45 -2.93
C LYS A 135 -18.60 6.49 -2.27
N ALA A 136 -18.30 5.20 -2.38
CA ALA A 136 -19.07 4.11 -1.82
C ALA A 136 -18.12 3.02 -1.30
N GLY A 137 -18.66 2.10 -0.51
CA GLY A 137 -17.94 0.95 0.00
C GLY A 137 -18.86 -0.26 0.10
N LEU A 138 -18.31 -1.44 -0.14
CA LEU A 138 -18.98 -2.73 0.06
C LEU A 138 -18.23 -3.50 1.13
N SER A 139 -18.94 -3.87 2.20
CA SER A 139 -18.42 -4.77 3.24
C SER A 139 -18.71 -6.22 2.88
N LEU A 140 -17.72 -7.09 3.05
CA LEU A 140 -17.84 -8.53 2.90
C LEU A 140 -17.29 -9.21 4.16
N PRO A 141 -18.06 -10.06 4.85
CA PRO A 141 -17.55 -10.81 5.98
C PRO A 141 -16.55 -11.87 5.50
N LEU A 142 -15.65 -12.26 6.39
CA LEU A 142 -14.83 -13.45 6.19
C LEU A 142 -15.75 -14.68 6.08
N GLY A 143 -15.57 -15.51 5.05
CA GLY A 143 -16.41 -16.67 4.77
C GLY A 143 -16.32 -17.12 3.31
N ARG A 144 -17.47 -17.45 2.71
CA ARG A 144 -17.54 -18.03 1.36
C ARG A 144 -17.01 -17.11 0.26
N ASP A 145 -17.40 -15.83 0.28
CA ASP A 145 -17.07 -14.88 -0.79
C ASP A 145 -15.73 -14.17 -0.59
N PHE A 146 -15.22 -14.14 0.65
CA PHE A 146 -13.92 -13.60 1.00
C PHE A 146 -13.25 -14.52 2.04
N LYS A 147 -12.11 -15.12 1.69
CA LYS A 147 -11.37 -16.00 2.60
C LYS A 147 -9.89 -15.67 2.62
N LEU A 148 -9.27 -15.85 3.78
CA LEU A 148 -7.82 -15.80 3.90
C LEU A 148 -7.28 -17.21 3.60
N VAL A 149 -6.23 -17.27 2.80
CA VAL A 149 -5.61 -18.53 2.37
C VAL A 149 -4.32 -18.79 3.14
N GLY A 150 -3.57 -17.74 3.44
CA GLY A 150 -2.33 -17.88 4.20
C GLY A 150 -1.65 -16.56 4.47
N ILE A 151 -0.64 -16.63 5.34
CA ILE A 151 0.22 -15.50 5.67
C ILE A 151 1.68 -15.92 5.59
N THR A 152 2.48 -15.15 4.88
CA THR A 152 3.92 -15.39 4.69
C THR A 152 4.73 -14.11 4.96
N PRO A 153 6.00 -14.23 5.38
CA PRO A 153 6.89 -13.07 5.44
C PRO A 153 6.96 -12.37 4.07
N GLY A 154 6.85 -11.05 4.05
CA GLY A 154 7.03 -10.27 2.84
C GLY A 154 8.51 -10.16 2.43
N GLU A 155 8.77 -9.64 1.23
CA GLU A 155 10.15 -9.37 0.74
C GLU A 155 10.97 -8.43 1.64
N ARG A 156 10.30 -7.65 2.49
CA ARG A 156 10.94 -6.85 3.54
C ARG A 156 10.38 -7.30 4.90
N PRO A 157 11.20 -7.35 5.95
CA PRO A 157 10.79 -7.83 7.27
C PRO A 157 9.68 -6.97 7.90
N ASP A 158 9.53 -5.73 7.44
CA ASP A 158 8.50 -4.80 7.90
C ASP A 158 7.08 -5.14 7.39
N PHE A 159 6.95 -6.13 6.50
CA PHE A 159 5.72 -6.46 5.80
C PHE A 159 5.38 -7.94 5.89
N LEU A 160 4.09 -8.24 5.91
CA LEU A 160 3.55 -9.60 5.75
C LEU A 160 2.72 -9.65 4.50
N ARG A 161 2.95 -10.69 3.71
CA ARG A 161 2.10 -11.03 2.58
C ARG A 161 0.95 -11.87 3.10
N VAL A 162 -0.26 -11.45 2.76
CA VAL A 162 -1.49 -12.20 3.04
C VAL A 162 -2.04 -12.62 1.69
N ASP A 163 -2.15 -13.93 1.49
CA ASP A 163 -2.82 -14.50 0.34
C ASP A 163 -4.29 -14.68 0.72
N ALA A 164 -5.19 -14.12 -0.09
CA ALA A 164 -6.62 -14.18 0.11
C ALA A 164 -7.33 -14.46 -1.21
N LYS A 165 -8.59 -14.89 -1.12
CA LYS A 165 -9.46 -15.08 -2.28
C LYS A 165 -10.74 -14.26 -2.12
N ILE A 166 -11.17 -13.64 -3.20
CA ILE A 166 -12.50 -13.01 -3.32
C ILE A 166 -13.22 -13.69 -4.47
N LYS A 167 -14.36 -14.34 -4.21
CA LYS A 167 -15.10 -15.14 -5.19
C LYS A 167 -14.18 -16.10 -5.98
N GLU A 168 -13.35 -16.84 -5.25
CA GLU A 168 -12.28 -17.73 -5.76
C GLU A 168 -11.12 -17.09 -6.54
N GLN A 169 -11.16 -15.78 -6.81
CA GLN A 169 -10.06 -15.08 -7.45
C GLN A 169 -8.97 -14.72 -6.45
N ASN A 170 -7.72 -14.98 -6.81
CA ASN A 170 -6.56 -14.64 -5.98
C ASN A 170 -6.47 -13.11 -5.80
N TYR A 171 -6.47 -12.68 -4.55
CA TYR A 171 -6.39 -11.28 -4.18
C TYR A 171 -5.30 -11.07 -3.11
N PRO A 172 -4.01 -11.25 -3.45
CA PRO A 172 -2.93 -11.09 -2.50
C PRO A 172 -2.76 -9.62 -2.12
N PHE A 173 -2.36 -9.36 -0.88
CA PHE A 173 -2.05 -8.02 -0.40
C PHE A 173 -0.98 -8.09 0.68
N VAL A 174 -0.52 -6.92 1.09
CA VAL A 174 0.53 -6.76 2.09
C VAL A 174 0.00 -5.92 3.23
N ILE A 175 0.38 -6.25 4.44
CA ILE A 175 0.08 -5.49 5.67
C ILE A 175 1.37 -5.22 6.45
N PRO A 176 1.40 -4.22 7.34
CA PRO A 176 2.52 -4.04 8.25
C PRO A 176 2.74 -5.26 9.15
N ALA A 177 3.99 -5.68 9.33
CA ALA A 177 4.35 -6.74 10.26
C ALA A 177 4.27 -6.22 11.70
N ILE A 178 3.10 -6.33 12.33
CA ILE A 178 2.86 -5.98 13.74
C ILE A 178 2.40 -7.25 14.44
N ASP A 179 3.11 -7.69 15.47
CA ASP A 179 2.87 -9.00 16.13
C ASP A 179 1.41 -9.22 16.50
N GLN A 180 0.75 -8.20 17.06
CA GLN A 180 -0.67 -8.24 17.40
C GLN A 180 -1.58 -8.45 16.18
N LEU A 181 -1.28 -7.80 15.05
CA LEU A 181 -2.01 -7.96 13.79
C LEU A 181 -1.75 -9.35 13.17
N VAL A 182 -0.53 -9.88 13.32
CA VAL A 182 -0.19 -11.24 12.87
C VAL A 182 -1.03 -12.27 13.61
N SER A 183 -1.05 -12.17 14.94
CA SER A 183 -1.82 -13.09 15.78
C SER A 183 -3.31 -13.02 15.46
N LEU A 184 -3.86 -11.81 15.29
CA LEU A 184 -5.25 -11.59 14.88
C LEU A 184 -5.58 -12.32 13.57
N ILE A 185 -4.75 -12.14 12.53
CA ILE A 185 -5.00 -12.76 11.22
C ILE A 185 -4.80 -14.28 11.27
N LYS A 186 -3.81 -14.77 12.01
CA LYS A 186 -3.58 -16.21 12.21
C LYS A 186 -4.75 -16.86 12.93
N ASN A 187 -5.32 -16.22 13.94
CA ASN A 187 -6.47 -16.75 14.67
C ASN A 187 -7.68 -16.94 13.73
N HIS A 188 -7.93 -15.96 12.85
CA HIS A 188 -9.00 -16.06 11.86
C HIS A 188 -8.73 -17.14 10.80
N LEU A 189 -7.48 -17.30 10.34
CA LEU A 189 -7.10 -18.39 9.44
C LEU A 189 -7.41 -19.77 10.04
N THR A 190 -7.00 -20.01 11.30
CA THR A 190 -7.24 -21.29 11.98
C THR A 190 -8.74 -21.56 12.20
N SER A 191 -9.54 -20.54 12.46
CA SER A 191 -10.99 -20.70 12.61
C SER A 191 -11.66 -21.14 11.30
N GLN A 192 -11.22 -20.63 10.14
CA GLN A 192 -11.76 -21.04 8.84
C GLN A 192 -11.48 -22.51 8.52
N GLU A 193 -10.32 -23.05 8.92
CA GLU A 193 -9.99 -24.47 8.71
C GLU A 193 -10.90 -25.42 9.51
N LYS A 194 -11.45 -24.96 10.64
CA LYS A 194 -12.36 -25.75 11.47
C LYS A 194 -13.79 -25.79 10.96
N GLU A 195 -14.23 -24.82 10.16
CA GLU A 195 -15.58 -24.80 9.59
C GLU A 195 -15.71 -25.62 8.30
N VAL A 196 -14.59 -25.98 7.68
CA VAL A 196 -14.54 -26.74 6.41
C VAL A 196 -14.36 -28.24 6.62
N ASN A 197 -14.01 -28.68 7.84
CA ASN A 197 -13.87 -30.09 8.24
C ASN A 197 -15.03 -30.52 9.13
#